data_AF-A0A972HYR9-F1
#
_entry.id   AF-A0A972HYR9-F1
#
_cell.length_a   1.000
_cell.length_b   1.000
_cell.length_c   1.000
_cell.angle_alpha   90.00
_cell.angle_beta   90.00
_cell.angle_gamma   90.00
#
_symmetry.space_group_name_H-M   'P 1'
#
loop_
_entity.id
_entity.type
_entity.pdbx_description
1 polymer ?
#
loop_
_entity_poly.entity_id
_entity_poly.type
_entity_poly.pdbx_seq_one_letter_code
_entity_poly.pdbx_strand_id
1 'polypeptide(L)'
;MELVKNIQQSFNLYQKNFGLLLLACLVAGAISFISLGILAGPMIGGIIVLGIKLNRGEKAEFNEIFSHFDQFIPTLVVTLLLYGAGLVFYIIGSIPLIGRIINFAASPALFIIYYLAVGFIVDQKMRTIDAVKRSIDCFAAEPAQLWLYSLVMMFLGGIGSIILFVGVILTMPLGMMGMSLIYQQLSVKETPIFKPDEQMLRIAGISLAVLLVIGIAFMMFGWGRSASRNRGAGLASKILSGVTGQKIKIDQKGGKFQIGDLSFGSGLPENFPKDIPIYPDAEVGGFLSGKNNELSGSTTTLTSKDSADDIYDYYLTNLEKKGWSVSSNDLGEVKMINFQKGQRSGVITISGGESQCDILIGITNE
;
A
#
# COMPACT_ATOMS: atom_id res chain seq x y z
N MET A 1 8.99 5.18 -23.06
CA MET A 1 9.95 5.98 -22.28
C MET A 1 11.32 5.31 -22.18
N GLU A 2 12.45 6.03 -22.25
CA GLU A 2 13.81 5.45 -22.09
C GLU A 2 14.24 5.44 -20.61
N LEU A 3 13.75 4.46 -19.84
CA LEU A 3 13.96 4.36 -18.38
C LEU A 3 15.43 4.47 -17.96
N VAL A 4 16.30 3.67 -18.59
CA VAL A 4 17.74 3.61 -18.26
C VAL A 4 18.42 4.96 -18.47
N LYS A 5 18.10 5.65 -19.58
CA LYS A 5 18.66 6.96 -19.89
C LYS A 5 18.21 8.01 -18.89
N ASN A 6 16.94 8.01 -18.48
CA ASN A 6 16.44 8.93 -17.46
C ASN A 6 17.13 8.72 -16.11
N ILE A 7 17.36 7.47 -15.71
CA ILE A 7 18.10 7.14 -14.49
C ILE A 7 19.54 7.66 -14.61
N GLN A 8 20.24 7.34 -15.69
CA GLN A 8 21.62 7.78 -15.91
C GLN A 8 21.75 9.31 -15.92
N GLN A 9 20.80 10.01 -16.55
CA GLN A 9 20.75 11.47 -16.55
C GLN A 9 20.52 12.04 -15.15
N SER A 10 19.68 11.39 -14.33
CA SER A 10 19.47 11.77 -12.93
C SER A 10 20.77 11.68 -12.13
N PHE A 11 21.55 10.60 -12.33
CA PHE A 11 22.87 10.42 -11.71
C PHE A 11 23.86 11.50 -12.15
N ASN A 12 23.92 11.80 -13.44
CA ASN A 12 24.82 12.84 -13.98
C ASN A 12 24.49 14.23 -13.41
N LEU A 13 23.21 14.58 -13.34
CA LEU A 13 22.76 15.84 -12.74
C LEU A 13 23.10 15.90 -11.25
N TYR A 14 22.91 14.79 -10.55
CA TYR A 14 23.24 14.69 -9.14
C TYR A 14 24.74 14.87 -8.88
N GLN A 15 25.60 14.13 -9.59
CA GLN A 15 27.05 14.23 -9.44
C GLN A 15 27.57 15.63 -9.76
N LYS A 16 27.09 16.24 -10.86
CA LYS A 16 27.53 17.57 -11.30
C LYS A 16 27.15 18.68 -10.30
N ASN A 17 26.02 18.54 -9.62
CA ASN A 17 25.46 19.55 -8.73
C ASN A 17 25.33 19.06 -7.28
N PHE A 18 26.20 18.12 -6.88
CA PHE A 18 26.07 17.38 -5.62
C PHE A 18 25.86 18.29 -4.41
N GLY A 19 26.75 19.26 -4.20
CA GLY A 19 26.69 20.13 -3.01
C GLY A 19 25.41 20.98 -2.95
N LEU A 20 24.98 21.51 -4.10
CA LEU A 20 23.76 22.30 -4.20
C LEU A 20 22.51 21.45 -3.90
N LEU A 21 22.41 20.29 -4.56
CA LEU A 21 21.25 19.40 -4.43
C LEU A 21 21.17 18.76 -3.05
N LEU A 22 22.31 18.39 -2.46
CA LEU A 22 22.38 17.86 -1.10
C LEU A 22 21.90 18.90 -0.09
N LEU A 23 22.42 20.14 -0.18
CA LEU A 23 22.01 21.23 0.70
C LEU A 23 20.52 21.57 0.54
N ALA A 24 20.04 21.68 -0.70
CA ALA A 24 18.64 21.93 -1.03
C ALA A 24 17.72 20.87 -0.40
N CYS A 25 18.02 19.60 -0.60
CA CYS A 25 17.24 18.47 -0.07
C CYS A 25 17.31 18.37 1.45
N LEU A 26 18.47 18.62 2.05
CA LEU A 26 18.65 18.62 3.51
C LEU A 26 17.80 19.71 4.16
N VAL A 27 17.89 20.95 3.65
CA VAL A 27 17.13 22.08 4.21
C VAL A 27 15.63 21.90 3.97
N ALA A 28 15.24 21.49 2.76
CA ALA A 28 13.84 21.16 2.44
C ALA A 28 13.28 20.08 3.35
N GLY A 29 14.05 19.00 3.56
CA GLY A 29 13.70 17.89 4.44
C GLY A 29 13.56 18.34 5.89
N ALA A 30 14.51 19.12 6.40
CA ALA A 30 14.47 19.66 7.76
C ALA A 30 13.27 20.58 7.99
N ILE A 31 13.00 21.50 7.06
CA ILE A 31 11.84 22.41 7.14
C ILE A 31 10.53 21.62 7.07
N SER A 32 10.46 20.62 6.17
CA SER A 32 9.30 19.74 6.07
C SER A 32 9.10 18.95 7.36
N PHE A 33 10.16 18.42 7.96
CA PHE A 33 10.10 17.65 9.21
C PHE A 33 9.66 18.53 10.39
N ILE A 34 10.28 19.70 10.58
CA ILE A 34 9.95 20.63 11.67
C ILE A 34 8.52 21.15 11.56
N SER A 35 8.02 21.36 10.33
CA SER A 35 6.64 21.77 10.08
C SER A 35 5.63 20.61 10.07
N LEU A 36 6.03 19.40 10.45
CA LEU A 36 5.20 18.18 10.41
C LEU A 36 4.58 17.90 9.04
N GLY A 37 5.33 18.20 7.98
CA GLY A 37 4.95 17.99 6.58
C GLY A 37 4.12 19.11 5.98
N ILE A 38 3.73 20.14 6.74
CA ILE A 38 2.90 21.25 6.24
C ILE A 38 3.60 21.99 5.09
N LEU A 39 4.92 22.18 5.18
CA LEU A 39 5.71 22.83 4.13
C LEU A 39 6.28 21.84 3.09
N ALA A 40 5.94 20.55 3.14
CA ALA A 40 6.50 19.57 2.21
C ALA A 40 6.14 19.87 0.74
N GLY A 41 4.90 20.30 0.48
CA GLY A 41 4.42 20.68 -0.84
C GLY A 41 5.26 21.76 -1.53
N PRO A 42 5.36 22.98 -0.99
CA PRO A 42 6.15 24.05 -1.61
C PRO A 42 7.65 23.73 -1.65
N MET A 43 8.20 23.02 -0.65
CA MET A 43 9.61 22.63 -0.65
C MET A 43 9.94 21.65 -1.78
N ILE A 44 9.10 20.64 -2.00
CA ILE A 44 9.23 19.71 -3.13
C ILE A 44 9.06 20.46 -4.46
N GLY A 45 8.10 21.40 -4.52
CA GLY A 45 7.92 22.29 -5.66
C GLY A 45 9.19 23.07 -6.03
N GLY A 46 9.84 23.68 -5.04
CA GLY A 46 11.11 24.37 -5.22
C GLY A 46 12.22 23.45 -5.74
N ILE A 47 12.31 22.22 -5.25
CA ILE A 47 13.29 21.23 -5.73
C ILE A 47 12.99 20.77 -7.16
N ILE A 48 11.73 20.62 -7.54
CA ILE A 48 11.34 20.30 -8.93
C ILE A 48 11.79 21.43 -9.86
N VAL A 49 11.55 22.69 -9.51
CA VAL A 49 11.96 23.84 -10.34
C VAL A 49 13.48 23.94 -10.43
N LEU A 50 14.18 23.73 -9.31
CA LEU A 50 15.64 23.63 -9.29
C LEU A 50 16.13 22.55 -10.26
N GLY A 51 15.52 21.36 -10.22
CA GLY A 51 15.87 20.24 -11.11
C GLY A 51 15.60 20.54 -12.59
N ILE A 52 14.48 21.20 -12.92
CA ILE A 52 14.15 21.61 -14.28
C ILE A 52 15.24 22.54 -14.84
N LYS A 53 15.67 23.54 -14.06
CA LYS A 53 16.72 24.47 -14.48
C LYS A 53 18.07 23.79 -14.67
N LEU A 54 18.47 22.96 -13.71
CA LEU A 54 19.71 22.19 -13.81
C LEU A 54 19.70 21.27 -15.04
N ASN A 55 18.55 20.67 -15.35
CA ASN A 55 18.41 19.85 -16.55
C ASN A 55 18.49 20.65 -17.86
N ARG A 56 18.04 21.91 -17.85
CA ARG A 56 18.21 22.84 -18.98
C ARG A 56 19.64 23.38 -19.11
N GLY A 57 20.53 23.08 -18.17
CA GLY A 57 21.88 23.62 -18.12
C GLY A 57 21.94 25.07 -17.64
N GLU A 58 20.87 25.57 -17.05
CA GLU A 58 20.79 26.92 -16.47
C GLU A 58 21.58 26.97 -15.15
N LYS A 59 22.10 28.15 -14.80
CA LYS A 59 22.68 28.37 -13.47
C LYS A 59 21.53 28.40 -12.45
N ALA A 60 21.62 27.54 -11.45
CA ALA A 60 20.61 27.45 -10.40
C ALA A 60 21.23 27.72 -9.03
N GLU A 61 20.50 28.44 -8.18
CA GLU A 61 20.94 28.81 -6.84
C GLU A 61 20.15 28.08 -5.74
N PHE A 62 20.75 27.93 -4.57
CA PHE A 62 20.10 27.26 -3.43
C PHE A 62 18.78 27.93 -3.02
N ASN A 63 18.73 29.27 -3.06
CA ASN A 63 17.56 30.05 -2.62
C ASN A 63 16.29 29.76 -3.45
N GLU A 64 16.45 29.16 -4.62
CA GLU A 64 15.33 28.83 -5.50
C GLU A 64 14.37 27.82 -4.90
N ILE A 65 14.79 27.01 -3.93
CA ILE A 65 13.88 26.08 -3.24
C ILE A 65 12.75 26.80 -2.50
N PHE A 66 12.89 28.10 -2.23
CA PHE A 66 11.89 28.95 -1.59
C PHE A 66 11.04 29.77 -2.57
N SER A 67 11.30 29.67 -3.88
CA SER A 67 10.73 30.58 -4.88
C SER A 67 9.22 30.39 -5.13
N HIS A 68 8.63 29.26 -4.70
CA HIS A 68 7.23 28.90 -4.99
C HIS A 68 6.36 28.80 -3.74
N PHE A 69 6.71 29.52 -2.67
CA PHE A 69 5.89 29.63 -1.47
C PHE A 69 4.56 30.38 -1.71
N ASP A 70 4.45 31.13 -2.81
CA ASP A 70 3.19 31.70 -3.27
C ASP A 70 2.14 30.62 -3.59
N GLN A 71 2.58 29.42 -3.99
CA GLN A 71 1.73 28.25 -4.23
C GLN A 71 1.57 27.36 -2.99
N PHE A 72 1.79 27.90 -1.78
CA PHE A 72 1.66 27.14 -0.53
C PHE A 72 0.28 26.48 -0.38
N ILE A 73 -0.82 27.21 -0.58
CA ILE A 73 -2.16 26.64 -0.36
C ILE A 73 -2.48 25.53 -1.37
N PRO A 74 -2.32 25.74 -2.70
CA PRO A 74 -2.55 24.66 -3.67
C PRO A 74 -1.69 23.41 -3.42
N THR A 75 -0.42 23.59 -3.06
CA THR A 75 0.50 22.48 -2.78
C THR A 75 0.19 21.80 -1.44
N LEU A 76 -0.20 22.54 -0.39
CA LEU A 76 -0.66 21.95 0.87
C LEU A 76 -1.90 21.08 0.65
N VAL A 77 -2.88 21.55 -0.12
CA VAL A 77 -4.09 20.78 -0.42
C VAL A 77 -3.75 19.49 -1.17
N VAL A 78 -2.85 19.53 -2.16
CA VAL A 78 -2.44 18.29 -2.87
C VAL A 78 -1.67 17.34 -1.96
N THR A 79 -0.78 17.87 -1.12
CA THR A 79 -0.05 17.07 -0.12
C THR A 79 -1.01 16.38 0.84
N LEU A 80 -1.98 17.11 1.42
CA LEU A 80 -2.98 16.53 2.32
C LEU A 80 -3.87 15.49 1.63
N LEU A 81 -4.28 15.74 0.39
CA LEU A 81 -5.10 14.81 -0.39
C LEU A 81 -4.35 13.49 -0.61
N LEU A 82 -3.10 13.56 -1.09
CA LEU A 82 -2.32 12.35 -1.39
C LEU A 82 -1.74 11.68 -0.14
N TYR A 83 -1.47 12.42 0.93
CA TYR A 83 -1.13 11.83 2.22
C TYR A 83 -2.35 11.14 2.83
N GLY A 84 -3.55 11.72 2.68
CA GLY A 84 -4.81 11.08 3.05
C GLY A 84 -5.04 9.77 2.28
N ALA A 85 -4.80 9.76 0.97
CA ALA A 85 -4.82 8.54 0.17
C ALA A 85 -3.76 7.53 0.65
N GLY A 86 -2.53 7.99 0.90
CA GLY A 86 -1.45 7.17 1.47
C GLY A 86 -1.82 6.55 2.82
N LEU A 87 -2.50 7.30 3.70
CA LEU A 87 -3.01 6.81 4.98
C LEU A 87 -4.03 5.70 4.79
N VAL A 88 -4.95 5.82 3.83
CA VAL A 88 -5.90 4.75 3.48
C VAL A 88 -5.15 3.48 3.07
N PHE A 89 -4.17 3.58 2.17
CA PHE A 89 -3.37 2.43 1.76
C PHE A 89 -2.46 1.89 2.86
N TYR A 90 -2.00 2.73 3.78
CA TYR A 90 -1.24 2.30 4.96
C TYR A 90 -2.12 1.45 5.90
N ILE A 91 -3.36 1.89 6.14
CA ILE A 91 -4.33 1.13 6.94
C ILE A 91 -4.69 -0.18 6.23
N ILE A 92 -4.95 -0.16 4.92
CA ILE A 92 -5.17 -1.39 4.15
C ILE A 92 -3.94 -2.30 4.22
N GLY A 93 -2.74 -1.72 4.22
CA GLY A 93 -1.45 -2.42 4.37
C GLY A 93 -1.29 -3.24 5.64
N SER A 94 -2.09 -2.97 6.67
CA SER A 94 -2.10 -3.76 7.91
C SER A 94 -2.77 -5.14 7.75
N ILE A 95 -3.55 -5.34 6.67
CA ILE A 95 -4.09 -6.65 6.31
C ILE A 95 -2.92 -7.54 5.83
N PRO A 96 -2.71 -8.72 6.43
CA PRO A 96 -1.68 -9.65 5.99
C PRO A 96 -1.82 -10.03 4.51
N LEU A 97 -0.69 -10.19 3.84
CA LEU A 97 -0.58 -10.57 2.41
C LEU A 97 -1.23 -9.56 1.44
N ILE A 98 -2.56 -9.57 1.34
CA ILE A 98 -3.33 -8.75 0.39
C ILE A 98 -3.08 -7.26 0.64
N GLY A 99 -3.12 -6.82 1.90
CA GLY A 99 -2.86 -5.44 2.25
C GLY A 99 -1.45 -4.99 1.87
N ARG A 100 -0.45 -5.81 2.16
CA ARG A 100 0.95 -5.54 1.81
C ARG A 100 1.16 -5.45 0.30
N ILE A 101 0.58 -6.36 -0.47
CA ILE A 101 0.63 -6.34 -1.93
C ILE A 101 -0.02 -5.06 -2.48
N ILE A 102 -1.21 -4.71 -1.99
CA ILE A 102 -1.90 -3.49 -2.41
C ILE A 102 -1.09 -2.24 -2.05
N ASN A 103 -0.51 -2.18 -0.85
CA ASN A 103 0.32 -1.05 -0.43
C ASN A 103 1.59 -0.92 -1.29
N PHE A 104 2.26 -2.04 -1.58
CA PHE A 104 3.41 -2.10 -2.47
C PHE A 104 3.05 -1.65 -3.89
N ALA A 105 1.89 -2.07 -4.42
CA ALA A 105 1.40 -1.62 -5.72
C ALA A 105 1.00 -0.13 -5.73
N ALA A 106 0.40 0.38 -4.65
CA ALA A 106 -0.09 1.76 -4.59
C ALA A 106 1.05 2.78 -4.38
N SER A 107 2.10 2.43 -3.65
CA SER A 107 3.12 3.40 -3.22
C SER A 107 3.88 4.08 -4.37
N PRO A 108 4.35 3.39 -5.43
CA PRO A 108 5.04 4.05 -6.55
C PRO A 108 4.09 4.94 -7.36
N ALA A 109 2.85 4.48 -7.55
CA ALA A 109 1.81 5.24 -8.24
C ALA A 109 1.50 6.55 -7.48
N LEU A 110 1.31 6.50 -6.17
CA LEU A 110 1.11 7.69 -5.35
C LEU A 110 2.33 8.60 -5.36
N PHE A 111 3.53 8.03 -5.31
CA PHE A 111 4.79 8.78 -5.36
C PHE A 111 4.89 9.61 -6.65
N ILE A 112 4.71 9.00 -7.82
CA ILE A 112 4.78 9.75 -9.08
C ILE A 112 3.63 10.75 -9.25
N ILE A 113 2.40 10.36 -8.90
CA ILE A 113 1.24 11.27 -8.99
C ILE A 113 1.48 12.51 -8.11
N TYR A 114 2.09 12.35 -6.93
CA TYR A 114 2.41 13.48 -6.06
C TYR A 114 3.43 14.43 -6.68
N TYR A 115 4.56 13.93 -7.17
CA TYR A 115 5.59 14.78 -7.80
C TYR A 115 5.07 15.47 -9.06
N LEU A 116 4.29 14.77 -9.89
CA LEU A 116 3.67 15.38 -11.06
C LEU A 116 2.68 16.48 -10.67
N ALA A 117 1.81 16.23 -9.70
CA ALA A 117 0.79 17.19 -9.31
C ALA A 117 1.41 18.44 -8.69
N VAL A 118 2.42 18.28 -7.83
CA VAL A 118 3.20 19.41 -7.31
C VAL A 118 3.89 20.15 -8.44
N GLY A 119 4.55 19.44 -9.37
CA GLY A 119 5.17 20.04 -10.55
C GLY A 119 4.21 20.89 -11.37
N PHE A 120 3.04 20.35 -11.73
CA PHE A 120 2.02 21.08 -12.50
C PHE A 120 1.48 22.32 -11.78
N ILE A 121 1.37 22.25 -10.45
CA ILE A 121 0.96 23.41 -9.64
C ILE A 121 2.03 24.50 -9.68
N VAL A 122 3.31 24.16 -9.48
CA VAL A 122 4.36 25.17 -9.32
C VAL A 122 4.87 25.73 -10.65
N ASP A 123 5.03 24.87 -11.67
CA ASP A 123 5.59 25.24 -12.96
C ASP A 123 4.51 25.71 -13.96
N GLN A 124 3.32 25.11 -13.93
CA GLN A 124 2.22 25.49 -14.84
C GLN A 124 1.06 26.25 -14.17
N LYS A 125 1.16 26.54 -12.85
CA LYS A 125 0.12 27.25 -12.08
C LYS A 125 -1.27 26.62 -12.20
N MET A 126 -1.33 25.30 -12.37
CA MET A 126 -2.58 24.57 -12.48
C MET A 126 -3.35 24.59 -11.16
N ARG A 127 -4.69 24.62 -11.24
CA ARG A 127 -5.55 24.40 -10.07
C ARG A 127 -5.32 22.99 -9.53
N THR A 128 -5.38 22.82 -8.21
CA THR A 128 -5.03 21.57 -7.52
C THR A 128 -5.70 20.32 -8.10
N ILE A 129 -7.02 20.37 -8.33
CA ILE A 129 -7.77 19.22 -8.86
C ILE A 129 -7.39 18.92 -10.31
N ASP A 130 -7.14 19.96 -11.11
CA ASP A 130 -6.74 19.79 -12.51
C ASP A 130 -5.32 19.20 -12.59
N ALA A 131 -4.41 19.62 -11.70
CA ALA A 131 -3.06 19.06 -11.59
C ALA A 131 -3.09 17.58 -11.19
N VAL A 132 -3.95 17.17 -10.25
CA VAL A 132 -4.13 15.76 -9.87
C VAL A 132 -4.67 14.95 -11.03
N LYS A 133 -5.74 15.42 -11.71
CA LYS A 133 -6.31 14.75 -12.88
C LYS A 133 -5.27 14.60 -13.99
N ARG A 134 -4.54 15.67 -14.30
CA ARG A 134 -3.48 15.65 -15.30
C ARG A 134 -2.37 14.66 -14.95
N SER A 135 -2.02 14.57 -13.67
CA SER A 135 -1.03 13.60 -13.18
C SER A 135 -1.50 12.16 -13.34
N ILE A 136 -2.79 11.90 -13.09
CA ILE A 136 -3.42 10.60 -13.33
C ILE A 136 -3.46 10.28 -14.83
N ASP A 137 -3.80 11.24 -15.69
CA ASP A 137 -3.79 11.07 -17.15
C ASP A 137 -2.37 10.74 -17.65
N CYS A 138 -1.35 11.44 -17.13
CA CYS A 138 0.04 11.13 -17.43
C CYS A 138 0.43 9.72 -16.99
N PHE A 139 0.04 9.31 -15.78
CA PHE A 139 0.31 7.96 -15.27
C PHE A 139 -0.40 6.88 -16.09
N ALA A 140 -1.68 7.09 -16.39
CA ALA A 140 -2.53 6.14 -17.11
C ALA A 140 -2.13 5.96 -18.59
N ALA A 141 -1.37 6.89 -19.16
CA ALA A 141 -0.86 6.76 -20.52
C ALA A 141 0.20 5.65 -20.67
N GLU A 142 1.08 5.47 -19.67
CA GLU A 142 2.17 4.48 -19.68
C GLU A 142 2.34 3.81 -18.29
N PRO A 143 1.29 3.16 -17.74
CA PRO A 143 1.22 2.82 -16.32
C PRO A 143 2.33 1.87 -15.87
N ALA A 144 2.62 0.81 -16.63
CA ALA A 144 3.67 -0.14 -16.27
C ALA A 144 5.07 0.49 -16.25
N GLN A 145 5.38 1.34 -17.25
CA GLN A 145 6.69 1.99 -17.33
C GLN A 145 6.86 3.05 -16.24
N LEU A 146 5.83 3.85 -15.99
CA LEU A 146 5.85 4.90 -14.97
C LEU A 146 5.82 4.34 -13.55
N TRP A 147 5.08 3.27 -13.34
CA TRP A 147 5.08 2.54 -12.08
C TRP A 147 6.47 1.95 -11.79
N LEU A 148 7.09 1.29 -12.77
CA LEU A 148 8.44 0.75 -12.60
C LEU A 148 9.48 1.85 -12.40
N TYR A 149 9.40 2.94 -13.17
CA TYR A 149 10.29 4.09 -13.02
C TYR A 149 10.22 4.67 -11.60
N SER A 150 9.00 4.94 -11.13
CA SER A 150 8.77 5.52 -9.81
C SER A 150 9.18 4.58 -8.69
N LEU A 151 8.99 3.26 -8.85
CA LEU A 151 9.50 2.25 -7.92
C LEU A 151 11.02 2.35 -7.80
N VAL A 152 11.72 2.36 -8.94
CA VAL A 152 13.19 2.46 -8.97
C VAL A 152 13.67 3.77 -8.35
N MET A 153 13.07 4.91 -8.72
CA MET A 153 13.47 6.21 -8.16
C MET A 153 13.16 6.32 -6.66
N MET A 154 12.06 5.73 -6.20
CA MET A 154 11.69 5.66 -4.79
C MET A 154 12.71 4.84 -3.99
N PHE A 155 13.12 3.68 -4.50
CA PHE A 155 14.18 2.89 -3.86
C PHE A 155 15.53 3.59 -3.93
N LEU A 156 15.94 4.14 -5.08
CA LEU A 156 17.20 4.87 -5.20
C LEU A 156 17.25 6.09 -4.29
N GLY A 157 16.14 6.78 -4.10
CA GLY A 157 16.01 7.91 -3.18
C GLY A 157 15.95 7.50 -1.70
N GLY A 158 15.49 6.28 -1.43
CA GLY A 158 15.25 5.77 -0.08
C GLY A 158 16.32 4.81 0.46
N ILE A 159 17.15 4.19 -0.39
CA ILE A 159 18.05 3.07 -0.01
C ILE A 159 19.03 3.45 1.10
N GLY A 160 19.40 4.72 1.18
CA GLY A 160 20.27 5.22 2.23
C GLY A 160 19.64 5.21 3.63
N SER A 161 18.32 4.99 3.75
CA SER A 161 17.68 4.81 5.07
C SER A 161 18.19 3.57 5.80
N ILE A 162 18.71 2.57 5.07
CA ILE A 162 19.29 1.34 5.62
C ILE A 162 20.56 1.64 6.44
N ILE A 163 21.33 2.66 6.05
CA ILE A 163 22.56 3.08 6.75
C ILE A 163 22.21 4.20 7.74
N LEU A 164 21.65 3.79 8.89
CA LEU A 164 21.44 4.64 10.08
C LEU A 164 20.61 5.92 9.81
N PHE A 165 19.69 5.90 8.83
CA PHE A 165 18.95 7.08 8.33
C PHE A 165 19.79 8.20 7.70
N VAL A 166 21.09 8.33 8.03
CA VAL A 166 21.99 9.34 7.48
C VAL A 166 22.18 9.17 5.97
N GLY A 167 22.23 7.93 5.49
CA GLY A 167 22.37 7.67 4.06
C GLY A 167 21.20 8.21 3.23
N VAL A 168 20.00 8.40 3.81
CA VAL A 168 18.83 8.91 3.07
C VAL A 168 19.09 10.33 2.59
N ILE A 169 19.83 11.13 3.36
CA ILE A 169 20.18 12.51 2.99
C ILE A 169 21.03 12.52 1.72
N LEU A 170 21.90 11.52 1.54
CA LEU A 170 22.77 11.38 0.37
C LEU A 170 22.06 10.79 -0.85
N THR A 171 20.94 10.08 -0.66
CA THR A 171 20.28 9.34 -1.74
C THR A 171 18.99 10.03 -2.20
N MET A 172 18.30 10.75 -1.32
CA MET A 172 17.08 11.49 -1.62
C MET A 172 17.21 12.44 -2.82
N PRO A 173 18.28 13.24 -2.98
CA PRO A 173 18.40 14.14 -4.13
C PRO A 173 18.35 13.40 -5.47
N LEU A 174 18.92 12.20 -5.55
CA LEU A 174 18.90 11.38 -6.76
C LEU A 174 17.45 11.00 -7.13
N GLY A 175 16.67 10.54 -6.16
CA GLY A 175 15.24 10.23 -6.33
C GLY A 175 14.47 11.45 -6.85
N MET A 176 14.67 12.61 -6.22
CA MET A 176 14.00 13.86 -6.59
C MET A 176 14.37 14.35 -7.99
N MET A 177 15.63 14.19 -8.41
CA MET A 177 16.07 14.56 -9.77
C MET A 177 15.43 13.70 -10.84
N GLY A 178 15.29 12.39 -10.62
CA GLY A 178 14.52 11.56 -11.57
C GLY A 178 13.06 12.01 -11.67
N MET A 179 12.44 12.38 -10.55
CA MET A 179 11.08 12.91 -10.58
C MET A 179 10.98 14.27 -11.30
N SER A 180 11.99 15.13 -11.18
CA SER A 180 12.06 16.38 -11.94
C SER A 180 12.21 16.13 -13.44
N LEU A 181 13.04 15.17 -13.85
CA LEU A 181 13.21 14.80 -15.26
C LEU A 181 11.93 14.24 -15.86
N ILE A 182 11.26 13.32 -15.14
CA ILE A 182 10.03 12.72 -15.63
C ILE A 182 8.90 13.74 -15.71
N TYR A 183 8.81 14.65 -14.73
CA TYR A 183 7.91 15.78 -14.80
C TYR A 183 8.15 16.62 -16.06
N GLN A 184 9.39 17.01 -16.34
CA GLN A 184 9.71 17.82 -17.52
C GLN A 184 9.35 17.12 -18.84
N GLN A 185 9.52 15.80 -18.92
CA GLN A 185 9.14 15.03 -20.11
C GLN A 185 7.62 14.92 -20.28
N LEU A 186 6.87 14.70 -19.19
CA LEU A 186 5.43 14.49 -19.23
C LEU A 186 4.64 15.79 -19.30
N SER A 187 5.18 16.88 -18.77
CA SER A 187 4.53 18.20 -18.72
C SER A 187 4.32 18.82 -20.10
N VAL A 188 5.15 18.46 -21.08
CA VAL A 188 5.07 18.91 -22.49
C VAL A 188 4.32 17.93 -23.40
N LYS A 189 4.05 16.71 -22.92
CA LYS A 189 3.41 15.66 -23.72
C LYS A 189 1.89 15.81 -23.65
N GLU A 190 1.21 15.79 -24.80
CA GLU A 190 -0.24 15.61 -24.83
C GLU A 190 -0.59 14.18 -24.41
N THR A 191 -1.35 14.04 -23.33
CA THR A 191 -1.77 12.74 -22.81
C THR A 191 -3.28 12.54 -22.98
N PRO A 192 -3.71 11.32 -23.34
CA PRO A 192 -5.13 11.01 -23.44
C PRO A 192 -5.79 11.13 -22.07
N ILE A 193 -7.01 11.66 -22.04
CA ILE A 193 -7.80 11.80 -20.82
C ILE A 193 -8.22 10.42 -20.33
N PHE A 194 -7.82 10.05 -19.12
CA PHE A 194 -8.28 8.84 -18.47
C PHE A 194 -9.73 9.04 -18.03
N LYS A 195 -10.65 8.32 -18.70
CA LYS A 195 -12.07 8.31 -18.37
C LYS A 195 -12.42 6.94 -17.77
N PRO A 196 -12.33 6.80 -16.44
CA PRO A 196 -12.77 5.57 -15.80
C PRO A 196 -14.28 5.43 -15.98
N ASP A 197 -14.73 4.22 -16.32
CA ASP A 197 -16.16 3.90 -16.38
C ASP A 197 -16.81 4.04 -14.99
N GLU A 198 -18.08 4.47 -14.94
CA GLU A 198 -18.79 4.72 -13.68
C GLU A 198 -18.92 3.45 -12.83
N GLN A 199 -19.15 2.30 -13.48
CA GLN A 199 -19.24 1.03 -12.77
C GLN A 199 -17.87 0.64 -12.19
N MET A 200 -16.79 0.87 -12.94
CA MET A 200 -15.43 0.64 -12.44
C MET A 200 -15.12 1.52 -11.22
N LEU A 201 -15.44 2.81 -11.27
CA LEU A 201 -15.27 3.73 -10.13
C LEU A 201 -16.06 3.26 -8.90
N ARG A 202 -17.30 2.84 -9.10
CA ARG A 202 -18.16 2.36 -8.01
C ARG A 202 -17.60 1.10 -7.37
N ILE A 203 -17.19 0.11 -8.18
CA ILE A 203 -16.60 -1.14 -7.68
C ILE A 203 -15.29 -0.84 -6.95
N ALA A 204 -14.39 -0.04 -7.54
CA ALA A 204 -13.13 0.33 -6.93
C ALA A 204 -13.34 1.07 -5.59
N GLY A 205 -14.30 2.00 -5.53
CA GLY A 205 -14.65 2.73 -4.32
C GLY A 205 -15.19 1.82 -3.21
N ILE A 206 -16.10 0.89 -3.54
CA ILE A 206 -16.63 -0.08 -2.58
C ILE A 206 -15.51 -1.01 -2.08
N SER A 207 -14.70 -1.56 -2.99
CA SER A 207 -13.59 -2.44 -2.62
C SER A 207 -12.58 -1.73 -1.71
N LEU A 208 -12.22 -0.48 -2.03
CA LEU A 208 -11.33 0.33 -1.20
C LEU A 208 -11.94 0.60 0.19
N ALA A 209 -13.24 0.90 0.26
CA ALA A 209 -13.93 1.13 1.53
C ALA A 209 -13.98 -0.14 2.39
N VAL A 210 -14.29 -1.29 1.79
CA VAL A 210 -14.30 -2.60 2.47
C VAL A 210 -12.91 -2.94 3.01
N LEU A 211 -11.88 -2.83 2.17
CA LEU A 211 -10.49 -3.07 2.58
C LEU A 211 -10.05 -2.11 3.68
N LEU A 212 -10.44 -0.84 3.63
CA LEU A 212 -10.14 0.12 4.68
C LEU A 212 -10.76 -0.31 6.01
N VAL A 213 -12.02 -0.73 6.02
CA VAL A 213 -12.69 -1.20 7.26
C VAL A 213 -12.02 -2.46 7.81
N ILE A 214 -11.68 -3.41 6.94
CA ILE A 214 -10.95 -4.62 7.33
C ILE A 214 -9.58 -4.23 7.92
N GLY A 215 -8.83 -3.33 7.27
CA GLY A 215 -7.55 -2.84 7.77
C GLY A 215 -7.67 -2.14 9.13
N ILE A 216 -8.71 -1.33 9.35
CA ILE A 216 -8.98 -0.72 10.66
C ILE A 216 -9.22 -1.80 11.72
N ALA A 217 -10.00 -2.85 11.40
CA ALA A 217 -10.22 -3.96 12.31
C ALA A 217 -8.91 -4.68 12.66
N PHE A 218 -8.07 -4.98 11.65
CA PHE A 218 -6.74 -5.57 11.88
C PHE A 218 -5.85 -4.67 12.74
N MET A 219 -5.85 -3.36 12.54
CA MET A 219 -5.05 -2.42 13.34
C MET A 219 -5.55 -2.30 14.79
N MET A 220 -6.87 -2.32 15.02
CA MET A 220 -7.46 -2.19 16.37
C MET A 220 -7.34 -3.47 17.19
N PHE A 221 -7.59 -4.63 16.58
CA PHE A 221 -7.62 -5.90 17.29
C PHE A 221 -6.28 -6.63 17.26
N GLY A 222 -5.40 -6.25 16.34
CA GLY A 222 -4.06 -6.80 16.22
C GLY A 222 -4.07 -8.30 15.93
N TRP A 223 -2.95 -8.77 15.40
CA TRP A 223 -2.64 -10.20 15.47
C TRP A 223 -2.32 -10.53 16.94
N GLY A 224 -3.18 -11.29 17.63
CA GLY A 224 -2.86 -11.91 18.92
C GLY A 224 -2.88 -11.05 20.19
N ARG A 225 -3.32 -9.78 20.18
CA ARG A 225 -3.55 -9.04 21.43
C ARG A 225 -4.93 -9.35 21.99
N SER A 226 -4.96 -10.24 22.99
CA SER A 226 -6.09 -10.44 23.89
C SER A 226 -6.78 -9.11 24.22
N ALA A 227 -8.06 -9.04 23.83
CA ALA A 227 -8.89 -7.87 23.92
C ALA A 227 -8.97 -7.34 25.36
N SER A 228 -8.52 -6.11 25.57
CA SER A 228 -8.87 -5.33 26.76
C SER A 228 -9.51 -3.99 26.36
N ARG A 229 -10.78 -3.86 26.77
CA ARG A 229 -11.62 -2.64 26.92
C ARG A 229 -12.41 -2.11 25.70
N ASN A 230 -13.51 -2.80 25.41
CA ASN A 230 -14.93 -2.40 25.57
C ASN A 230 -15.42 -0.92 25.50
N ARG A 231 -14.75 0.03 24.84
CA ARG A 231 -15.27 1.43 24.72
C ARG A 231 -15.46 1.98 23.30
N GLY A 232 -14.96 1.33 22.25
CA GLY A 232 -15.00 1.87 20.87
C GLY A 232 -16.13 1.38 19.95
N ALA A 233 -16.75 0.24 20.26
CA ALA A 233 -17.62 -0.47 19.32
C ALA A 233 -18.90 0.32 18.93
N GLY A 234 -19.46 1.09 19.86
CA GLY A 234 -20.71 1.85 19.63
C GLY A 234 -20.54 3.11 18.78
N LEU A 235 -19.34 3.71 18.76
CA LEU A 235 -19.05 4.89 17.93
C LEU A 235 -18.67 4.47 16.51
N ALA A 236 -17.88 3.39 16.39
CA ALA A 236 -17.51 2.80 15.11
C ALA A 236 -18.74 2.34 14.33
N SER A 237 -19.70 1.64 14.96
CA SER A 237 -20.93 1.20 14.27
C SER A 237 -21.78 2.36 13.72
N LYS A 238 -21.86 3.48 14.44
CA LYS A 238 -22.61 4.68 14.01
C LYS A 238 -21.92 5.41 12.86
N ILE A 239 -20.60 5.57 12.91
CA ILE A 239 -19.84 6.21 11.82
C ILE A 239 -19.91 5.34 10.55
N LEU A 240 -19.74 4.02 10.71
CA LEU A 240 -19.69 3.10 9.58
C LEU A 240 -21.05 2.89 8.90
N SER A 241 -22.16 2.85 9.65
CA SER A 241 -23.50 2.83 9.05
C SER A 241 -23.83 4.13 8.30
N GLY A 242 -23.37 5.27 8.78
CA GLY A 242 -23.53 6.57 8.10
C GLY A 242 -22.73 6.69 6.80
N VAL A 243 -21.55 6.08 6.73
CA VAL A 243 -20.64 6.18 5.56
C VAL A 243 -20.93 5.09 4.50
N THR A 244 -21.27 3.87 4.92
CA THR A 244 -21.44 2.74 3.98
C THR A 244 -22.87 2.56 3.46
N GLY A 245 -23.87 3.14 4.14
CA GLY A 245 -25.28 2.91 3.83
C GLY A 245 -25.76 1.48 4.15
N GLN A 246 -24.92 0.62 4.74
CA GLN A 246 -25.26 -0.75 5.12
C GLN A 246 -25.32 -0.92 6.64
N LYS A 247 -26.22 -1.80 7.11
CA LYS A 247 -26.37 -2.12 8.54
C LYS A 247 -25.24 -3.05 8.98
N ILE A 248 -24.27 -2.51 9.70
CA ILE A 248 -23.18 -3.27 10.31
C ILE A 248 -23.61 -3.75 11.70
N LYS A 249 -23.61 -5.07 11.91
CA LYS A 249 -23.82 -5.67 13.24
C LYS A 249 -22.46 -6.02 13.85
N ILE A 250 -22.23 -5.55 15.06
CA ILE A 250 -21.05 -5.87 15.88
C ILE A 250 -21.57 -6.68 17.07
N ASP A 251 -21.05 -7.89 17.27
CA ASP A 251 -21.42 -8.71 18.43
C ASP A 251 -20.95 -8.02 19.73
N GLN A 252 -21.71 -8.17 20.81
CA GLN A 252 -21.51 -7.53 22.12
C GLN A 252 -20.16 -7.90 22.77
N LYS A 253 -19.46 -8.91 22.25
CA LYS A 253 -18.11 -9.34 22.66
C LYS A 253 -16.97 -8.74 21.82
N GLY A 254 -17.27 -7.97 20.78
CA GLY A 254 -16.27 -7.26 19.96
C GLY A 254 -15.41 -8.14 19.05
N GLY A 255 -15.68 -9.45 18.98
CA GLY A 255 -14.88 -10.42 18.22
C GLY A 255 -15.45 -10.82 16.85
N LYS A 256 -16.63 -10.33 16.46
CA LYS A 256 -17.26 -10.62 15.16
C LYS A 256 -17.96 -9.38 14.59
N PHE A 257 -17.76 -9.16 13.30
CA PHE A 257 -18.24 -8.02 12.52
C PHE A 257 -18.92 -8.55 11.27
N GLN A 258 -20.10 -8.02 10.95
CA GLN A 258 -20.82 -8.37 9.72
C GLN A 258 -21.06 -7.12 8.86
N ILE A 259 -20.64 -7.18 7.60
CA ILE A 259 -20.88 -6.15 6.59
C ILE A 259 -21.58 -6.80 5.40
N GLY A 260 -22.85 -6.46 5.19
CA GLY A 260 -23.68 -7.12 4.20
C GLY A 260 -23.78 -8.62 4.47
N ASP A 261 -23.39 -9.42 3.47
CA ASP A 261 -23.43 -10.89 3.52
C ASP A 261 -22.13 -11.51 4.05
N LEU A 262 -21.11 -10.70 4.38
CA LEU A 262 -19.80 -11.17 4.83
C LEU A 262 -19.62 -10.93 6.33
N SER A 263 -19.12 -11.93 7.04
CA SER A 263 -18.74 -11.84 8.45
C SER A 263 -17.25 -12.06 8.63
N PHE A 264 -16.64 -11.37 9.57
CA PHE A 264 -15.23 -11.54 9.92
C PHE A 264 -15.04 -11.37 11.42
N GLY A 265 -14.04 -12.02 11.99
CA GLY A 265 -13.86 -12.03 13.44
C GLY A 265 -12.58 -12.69 13.91
N SER A 266 -12.34 -12.65 15.21
CA SER A 266 -11.23 -13.34 15.88
C SER A 266 -11.57 -14.80 16.14
N GLY A 267 -10.58 -15.68 16.05
CA GLY A 267 -10.75 -17.12 16.28
C GLY A 267 -11.33 -17.87 15.08
N LEU A 268 -11.80 -19.10 15.32
CA LEU A 268 -12.40 -19.94 14.28
C LEU A 268 -13.84 -19.48 13.95
N PRO A 269 -14.29 -19.60 12.68
CA PRO A 269 -15.69 -19.41 12.36
C PRO A 269 -16.54 -20.47 13.07
N GLU A 270 -17.79 -20.15 13.42
CA GLU A 270 -18.69 -21.05 14.17
C GLU A 270 -18.90 -22.39 13.46
N ASN A 271 -18.90 -22.38 12.13
CA ASN A 271 -19.12 -23.56 11.30
C ASN A 271 -17.82 -24.20 10.80
N PHE A 272 -16.65 -23.89 11.39
CA PHE A 272 -15.39 -24.43 10.89
C PHE A 272 -15.40 -25.97 10.83
N PRO A 273 -15.01 -26.61 9.71
CA PRO A 273 -15.10 -28.06 9.57
C PRO A 273 -14.15 -28.77 10.53
N LYS A 274 -14.69 -29.65 11.38
CA LYS A 274 -13.91 -30.39 12.38
C LYS A 274 -12.94 -31.41 11.78
N ASP A 275 -13.09 -31.72 10.49
CA ASP A 275 -12.26 -32.67 9.77
C ASP A 275 -11.12 -32.01 8.98
N ILE A 276 -10.98 -30.69 9.05
CA ILE A 276 -9.77 -29.95 8.69
C ILE A 276 -8.95 -29.77 9.97
N PRO A 277 -7.72 -30.32 10.05
CA PRO A 277 -6.91 -30.19 11.26
C PRO A 277 -6.46 -28.74 11.48
N ILE A 278 -6.25 -28.37 12.75
CA ILE A 278 -5.60 -27.11 13.12
C ILE A 278 -4.21 -27.46 13.65
N TYR A 279 -3.18 -26.78 13.16
CA TYR A 279 -1.81 -26.99 13.62
C TYR A 279 -1.71 -26.76 15.15
N PRO A 280 -1.18 -27.71 15.94
CA PRO A 280 -1.29 -27.68 17.40
C PRO A 280 -0.67 -26.45 18.06
N ASP A 281 0.50 -26.03 17.58
CA ASP A 281 1.25 -24.89 18.13
C ASP A 281 0.93 -23.58 17.39
N ALA A 282 -0.16 -23.54 16.63
CA ALA A 282 -0.61 -22.33 15.95
C ALA A 282 -1.62 -21.54 16.79
N GLU A 283 -1.40 -20.23 16.87
CA GLU A 283 -2.38 -19.28 17.36
C GLU A 283 -3.41 -18.99 16.27
N VAL A 284 -4.70 -19.18 16.57
CA VAL A 284 -5.79 -18.82 15.65
C VAL A 284 -5.97 -17.30 15.65
N GLY A 285 -5.70 -16.66 14.52
CA GLY A 285 -5.84 -15.22 14.35
C GLY A 285 -7.31 -14.81 14.18
N GLY A 286 -7.88 -15.12 13.01
CA GLY A 286 -9.24 -14.74 12.69
C GLY A 286 -9.79 -15.43 11.46
N PHE A 287 -10.99 -15.03 11.06
CA PHE A 287 -11.69 -15.57 9.92
C PHE A 287 -12.37 -14.48 9.08
N LEU A 288 -12.56 -14.79 7.80
CA LEU A 288 -13.48 -14.14 6.89
C LEU A 288 -14.44 -15.23 6.37
N SER A 289 -15.75 -15.01 6.48
CA SER A 289 -16.75 -15.96 5.99
C SER A 289 -16.94 -15.82 4.49
N GLY A 290 -17.47 -16.88 3.88
CA GLY A 290 -18.11 -16.79 2.58
C GLY A 290 -19.37 -15.91 2.61
N LYS A 291 -19.97 -15.74 1.43
CA LYS A 291 -21.24 -15.02 1.29
C LYS A 291 -22.32 -15.68 2.15
N ASN A 292 -23.16 -14.89 2.82
CA ASN A 292 -24.23 -15.35 3.71
C ASN A 292 -23.73 -16.24 4.87
N ASN A 293 -22.49 -16.07 5.31
CA ASN A 293 -21.83 -16.94 6.29
C ASN A 293 -21.63 -18.40 5.83
N GLU A 294 -21.65 -18.64 4.52
CA GLU A 294 -21.27 -19.93 3.96
C GLU A 294 -19.78 -20.22 4.19
N LEU A 295 -19.43 -21.49 4.23
CA LEU A 295 -18.04 -21.94 4.31
C LEU A 295 -17.32 -21.78 2.97
N SER A 296 -18.04 -21.88 1.86
CA SER A 296 -17.48 -21.64 0.52
C SER A 296 -17.02 -20.19 0.38
N GLY A 297 -15.74 -20.00 0.04
CA GLY A 297 -15.07 -18.71 0.00
C GLY A 297 -14.62 -18.19 1.37
N SER A 298 -14.75 -18.98 2.45
CA SER A 298 -14.26 -18.59 3.77
C SER A 298 -12.74 -18.81 3.89
N THR A 299 -12.09 -17.97 4.70
CA THR A 299 -10.68 -18.10 5.05
C THR A 299 -10.48 -17.98 6.55
N THR A 300 -9.56 -18.78 7.07
CA THR A 300 -9.10 -18.74 8.46
C THR A 300 -7.60 -18.50 8.47
N THR A 301 -7.13 -17.60 9.33
CA THR A 301 -5.70 -17.29 9.51
C THR A 301 -5.19 -17.87 10.82
N LEU A 302 -4.01 -18.48 10.77
CA LEU A 302 -3.26 -18.97 11.92
C LEU A 302 -1.81 -18.49 11.84
N THR A 303 -1.11 -18.47 12.98
CA THR A 303 0.33 -18.18 13.06
C THR A 303 1.04 -19.18 13.94
N SER A 304 2.24 -19.62 13.55
CA SER A 304 3.12 -20.44 14.38
C SER A 304 4.55 -19.91 14.32
N LYS A 305 5.34 -20.18 15.36
CA LYS A 305 6.79 -19.90 15.38
C LYS A 305 7.62 -21.03 14.77
N ASP A 306 6.98 -22.15 14.46
CA ASP A 306 7.63 -23.32 13.87
C ASP A 306 7.97 -23.08 12.40
N SER A 307 8.83 -23.93 11.84
CA SER A 307 9.27 -23.79 10.46
C SER A 307 8.14 -24.07 9.47
N ALA A 308 8.21 -23.43 8.29
CA ALA A 308 7.23 -23.66 7.23
C ALA A 308 7.22 -25.14 6.77
N ASP A 309 8.37 -25.84 6.86
CA ASP A 309 8.51 -27.26 6.52
C ASP A 309 7.74 -28.14 7.51
N ASP A 310 7.91 -27.92 8.82
CA ASP A 310 7.21 -28.72 9.85
C ASP A 310 5.69 -28.57 9.76
N ILE A 311 5.23 -27.34 9.54
CA ILE A 311 3.80 -27.02 9.38
C ILE A 311 3.26 -27.68 8.11
N TYR A 312 4.03 -27.66 7.02
CA TYR A 312 3.64 -28.24 5.74
C TYR A 312 3.49 -29.76 5.82
N ASP A 313 4.48 -30.45 6.40
CA ASP A 313 4.47 -31.90 6.58
C ASP A 313 3.33 -32.35 7.51
N TYR A 314 3.04 -31.55 8.55
CA TYR A 314 1.88 -31.77 9.41
C TYR A 314 0.57 -31.81 8.60
N TYR A 315 0.34 -30.82 7.73
CA TYR A 315 -0.92 -30.74 6.98
C TYR A 315 -1.06 -31.84 5.95
N LEU A 316 0.01 -32.16 5.20
CA LEU A 316 0.00 -33.28 4.25
C LEU A 316 -0.41 -34.58 4.95
N THR A 317 0.27 -34.90 6.05
CA THR A 317 0.03 -36.15 6.80
C THR A 317 -1.37 -36.20 7.41
N ASN A 318 -1.82 -35.12 8.05
CA ASN A 318 -3.07 -35.14 8.80
C ASN A 318 -4.30 -35.00 7.91
N LEU A 319 -4.22 -34.30 6.78
CA LEU A 319 -5.31 -34.25 5.80
C LEU A 319 -5.54 -35.62 5.15
N GLU A 320 -4.48 -36.32 4.74
CA GLU A 320 -4.58 -37.69 4.19
C GLU A 320 -5.19 -38.65 5.21
N LYS A 321 -4.73 -38.61 6.47
CA LYS A 321 -5.30 -39.42 7.57
C LYS A 321 -6.80 -39.15 7.80
N LYS A 322 -7.27 -37.94 7.49
CA LYS A 322 -8.69 -37.55 7.57
C LYS A 322 -9.47 -37.85 6.28
N GLY A 323 -8.82 -38.50 5.31
CA GLY A 323 -9.43 -38.96 4.06
C GLY A 323 -9.58 -37.87 3.00
N TRP A 324 -8.76 -36.83 3.05
CA TRP A 324 -8.65 -35.83 2.00
C TRP A 324 -7.63 -36.27 0.95
N SER A 325 -7.94 -36.06 -0.32
CA SER A 325 -6.93 -36.09 -1.38
C SER A 325 -6.18 -34.76 -1.36
N VAL A 326 -4.85 -34.80 -1.27
CA VAL A 326 -4.00 -33.62 -1.24
C VAL A 326 -3.14 -33.53 -2.48
N SER A 327 -2.96 -32.32 -2.99
CA SER A 327 -1.94 -32.00 -3.99
C SER A 327 -1.05 -30.87 -3.49
N SER A 328 0.25 -31.07 -3.66
CA SER A 328 1.28 -30.30 -2.97
C SER A 328 2.05 -29.46 -3.99
N ASN A 329 2.14 -28.15 -3.76
CA ASN A 329 2.92 -27.23 -4.57
C ASN A 329 3.89 -26.46 -3.66
N ASP A 330 5.18 -26.80 -3.73
CA ASP A 330 6.24 -26.07 -3.03
C ASP A 330 6.80 -24.98 -3.95
N LEU A 331 6.62 -23.72 -3.56
CA LEU A 331 7.15 -22.54 -4.26
C LEU A 331 8.27 -21.87 -3.44
N GLY A 332 8.93 -22.62 -2.55
CA GLY A 332 10.01 -22.14 -1.68
C GLY A 332 9.46 -21.42 -0.44
N GLU A 333 9.48 -20.09 -0.46
CA GLU A 333 9.04 -19.25 0.67
C GLU A 333 7.53 -19.37 0.95
N VAL A 334 6.76 -19.82 -0.05
CA VAL A 334 5.33 -20.09 0.06
C VAL A 334 5.07 -21.53 -0.32
N LYS A 335 4.44 -22.28 0.57
CA LYS A 335 4.02 -23.66 0.35
C LYS A 335 2.51 -23.74 0.27
N MET A 336 2.00 -24.51 -0.67
CA MET A 336 0.57 -24.61 -0.94
C MET A 336 0.12 -26.07 -0.97
N ILE A 337 -0.96 -26.37 -0.26
CA ILE A 337 -1.58 -27.70 -0.21
C ILE A 337 -3.03 -27.52 -0.63
N ASN A 338 -3.40 -28.00 -1.81
CA ASN A 338 -4.80 -28.11 -2.18
C ASN A 338 -5.34 -29.42 -1.61
N PHE A 339 -6.54 -29.40 -1.06
CA PHE A 339 -7.19 -30.57 -0.50
C PHE A 339 -8.61 -30.73 -1.03
N GLN A 340 -9.03 -31.96 -1.29
CA GLN A 340 -10.35 -32.28 -1.84
C GLN A 340 -10.94 -33.56 -1.24
N LYS A 341 -12.24 -33.53 -0.94
CA LYS A 341 -13.01 -34.68 -0.44
C LYS A 341 -14.47 -34.55 -0.88
N GLY A 342 -14.84 -35.29 -1.93
CA GLY A 342 -16.14 -35.14 -2.59
C GLY A 342 -16.25 -33.81 -3.33
N GLN A 343 -17.32 -33.05 -3.07
CA GLN A 343 -17.52 -31.69 -3.62
C GLN A 343 -16.75 -30.62 -2.83
N ARG A 344 -16.32 -30.93 -1.61
CA ARG A 344 -15.55 -30.01 -0.77
C ARG A 344 -14.12 -29.90 -1.25
N SER A 345 -13.65 -28.69 -1.40
CA SER A 345 -12.25 -28.41 -1.70
C SER A 345 -11.77 -27.15 -1.00
N GLY A 346 -10.47 -27.06 -0.80
CA GLY A 346 -9.84 -25.90 -0.20
C GLY A 346 -8.34 -25.88 -0.46
N VAL A 347 -7.72 -24.85 0.10
CA VAL A 347 -6.29 -24.61 -0.02
C VAL A 347 -5.74 -24.20 1.33
N ILE A 348 -4.60 -24.78 1.69
CA ILE A 348 -3.77 -24.31 2.80
C ILE A 348 -2.55 -23.66 2.20
N THR A 349 -2.30 -22.40 2.57
CA THR A 349 -1.10 -21.67 2.17
C THR A 349 -0.28 -21.39 3.42
N ILE A 350 1.00 -21.72 3.38
CA ILE A 350 1.96 -21.50 4.45
C ILE A 350 3.02 -20.55 3.91
N SER A 351 3.28 -19.46 4.61
CA SER A 351 4.26 -18.45 4.21
C SER A 351 5.27 -18.27 5.33
N GLY A 352 6.54 -18.54 5.03
CA GLY A 352 7.63 -18.32 5.98
C GLY A 352 7.94 -16.84 6.13
N GLY A 353 8.14 -16.38 7.37
CA GLY A 353 8.62 -15.05 7.70
C GLY A 353 9.85 -15.11 8.62
N GLU A 354 10.58 -13.99 8.77
CA GLU A 354 11.81 -13.93 9.58
C GLU A 354 11.62 -14.31 11.07
N SER A 355 10.40 -14.20 11.60
CA SER A 355 10.10 -14.44 13.03
C SER A 355 8.94 -15.41 13.31
N GLN A 356 8.08 -15.67 12.32
CA GLN A 356 6.92 -16.56 12.44
C GLN A 356 6.42 -16.96 11.04
N CYS A 357 5.71 -18.07 10.96
CA CYS A 357 5.02 -18.56 9.78
C CYS A 357 3.52 -18.24 9.83
N ASP A 358 3.01 -17.73 8.72
CA ASP A 358 1.58 -17.47 8.53
C ASP A 358 0.93 -18.66 7.81
N ILE A 359 -0.24 -19.10 8.30
CA ILE A 359 -1.02 -20.19 7.73
C ILE A 359 -2.40 -19.65 7.35
N LEU A 360 -2.78 -19.79 6.09
CA LEU A 360 -4.11 -19.45 5.58
C LEU A 360 -4.83 -20.73 5.16
N ILE A 361 -5.99 -21.01 5.76
CA ILE A 361 -6.87 -22.10 5.37
C ILE A 361 -8.06 -21.49 4.64
N GLY A 362 -8.13 -21.67 3.33
CA GLY A 362 -9.27 -21.30 2.49
C GLY A 362 -10.14 -22.51 2.17
N ILE A 363 -11.46 -22.35 2.29
CA ILE A 363 -12.44 -23.32 1.81
C ILE A 363 -13.04 -22.75 0.54
N THR A 364 -12.91 -23.46 -0.57
CA THR A 364 -13.28 -22.97 -1.89
C THR A 364 -14.70 -23.41 -2.26
N ASN A 365 -14.99 -24.71 -2.10
CA ASN A 365 -16.29 -25.30 -2.37
C ASN A 365 -16.74 -26.17 -1.19
N GLU A 366 -18.06 -26.25 -1.01
CA GLU A 366 -18.73 -27.14 -0.05
C GLU A 366 -19.56 -28.23 -0.73
#